data_AF-A0A3M1GSU6-F1
#
_entry.id   AF-A0A3M1GSU6-F1
#
_cell.length_a   1.000
_cell.length_b   1.000
_cell.length_c   1.000
_cell.angle_alpha   90.00
_cell.angle_beta   90.00
_cell.angle_gamma   90.00
#
_symmetry.space_group_name_H-M   'P 1'
#
loop_
_entity.id
_entity.type
_entity.pdbx_description
1 polymer ?
#
loop_
_entity_poly.entity_id
_entity_poly.type
_entity_poly.pdbx_seq_one_letter_code
_entity_poly.pdbx_strand_id
1 'polypeptide(L)'
;MRALLEPLGLRLVSAAELSLPPVAESGSSLAENARHKAIEIATASGLAAIADDTGLEVDALGGAPGLHSARWAGPGCSPEDN
;
A
#
# COMPACT_ATOMS: atom_id res chain seq x y z
N MET A 1 -6.96 -10.00 5.12
CA MET A 1 -7.38 -8.93 6.05
C MET A 1 -8.79 -9.10 6.61
N ARG A 2 -9.85 -9.11 5.79
CA ARG A 2 -11.26 -9.18 6.25
C ARG A 2 -11.54 -10.37 7.18
N ALA A 3 -11.18 -11.58 6.77
CA ALA A 3 -11.35 -12.80 7.56
C ALA A 3 -10.61 -12.78 8.92
N LEU A 4 -9.53 -11.99 9.05
CA LEU A 4 -8.77 -11.88 10.31
C LEU A 4 -9.44 -10.93 11.31
N LEU A 5 -10.18 -9.93 10.82
CA LEU A 5 -10.72 -8.84 11.64
C LEU A 5 -12.22 -8.96 11.90
N GLU A 6 -12.94 -9.70 11.03
CA GLU A 6 -14.35 -9.99 11.21
C GLU A 6 -14.69 -10.66 12.56
N PRO A 7 -13.89 -11.63 13.09
CA PRO A 7 -14.13 -12.21 14.41
C PRO A 7 -14.03 -11.21 15.58
N LEU A 8 -13.38 -10.06 15.36
CA LEU A 8 -13.29 -8.98 16.35
C LEU A 8 -14.50 -8.02 16.28
N GLY A 9 -15.49 -8.31 15.43
CA GLY A 9 -16.66 -7.45 15.23
C GLY A 9 -16.38 -6.22 14.35
N LEU A 10 -15.26 -6.20 13.62
CA LEU A 10 -14.88 -5.09 12.75
C LEU A 10 -15.38 -5.31 11.32
N ARG A 11 -16.09 -4.32 10.77
CA ARG A 11 -16.49 -4.29 9.37
C ARG A 11 -15.50 -3.48 8.55
N LEU A 12 -14.84 -4.12 7.59
CA LEU A 12 -13.92 -3.43 6.68
C LEU A 12 -14.67 -2.88 5.46
N VAL A 13 -14.24 -1.71 5.02
CA VAL A 13 -14.59 -1.11 3.74
C VAL A 13 -13.29 -0.61 3.10
N SER A 14 -13.13 -0.85 1.80
CA SER A 14 -11.96 -0.41 1.04
C SER A 14 -12.09 1.05 0.58
N ALA A 15 -10.96 1.69 0.29
CA ALA A 15 -10.96 3.03 -0.30
C ALA A 15 -11.72 3.09 -1.64
N ALA A 16 -11.66 2.00 -2.43
CA ALA A 16 -12.39 1.88 -3.69
C ALA A 16 -13.91 1.82 -3.48
N GLU A 17 -14.39 1.09 -2.47
CA GLU A 17 -15.82 1.06 -2.10
C GLU A 17 -16.34 2.43 -1.63
N LEU A 18 -15.44 3.28 -1.11
CA LEU A 18 -15.74 4.67 -0.72
C LEU A 18 -15.52 5.67 -1.86
N SER A 19 -15.15 5.22 -3.06
CA SER A 19 -14.81 6.06 -4.22
C SER A 19 -13.74 7.13 -3.91
N LEU A 20 -12.80 6.80 -3.03
CA LEU A 20 -11.69 7.70 -2.69
C LEU A 20 -10.59 7.63 -3.76
N PRO A 21 -9.89 8.74 -4.02
CA PRO A 21 -8.79 8.76 -4.97
C PRO A 21 -7.60 7.92 -4.46
N PRO A 22 -6.74 7.43 -5.38
CA PRO A 22 -5.50 6.78 -4.98
C PRO A 22 -4.59 7.76 -4.22
N VAL A 23 -3.92 7.23 -3.20
CA VAL A 23 -2.94 7.95 -2.38
C VAL A 23 -1.58 7.91 -3.08
N ALA A 24 -0.89 9.05 -3.13
CA ALA A 24 0.46 9.13 -3.69
C ALA A 24 1.49 8.48 -2.76
N GLU A 25 2.37 7.66 -3.33
CA GLU A 25 3.43 6.95 -2.60
C GLU A 25 4.78 7.64 -2.82
N SER A 26 5.01 8.70 -2.03
CA SER A 26 6.22 9.55 -2.11
C SER A 26 7.16 9.38 -0.91
N GLY A 27 6.92 8.38 -0.04
CA GLY A 27 7.78 8.08 1.10
C GLY A 27 9.14 7.53 0.67
N SER A 28 10.11 7.58 1.57
CA SER A 28 11.46 7.03 1.40
C SER A 28 11.60 5.59 1.91
N SER A 29 10.52 5.03 2.49
CA SER A 29 10.46 3.64 2.95
C SER A 29 9.03 3.09 2.86
N LEU A 30 8.91 1.75 2.90
CA LEU A 30 7.62 1.05 2.94
C LEU A 30 6.77 1.49 4.14
N ALA A 31 7.41 1.64 5.31
CA ALA A 31 6.72 2.08 6.53
C ALA A 31 6.17 3.52 6.41
N GLU A 32 6.91 4.42 5.77
CA GLU A 32 6.44 5.79 5.50
C GLU A 32 5.25 5.80 4.55
N ASN A 33 5.29 5.01 3.47
CA ASN A 33 4.18 4.87 2.54
C ASN A 33 2.94 4.28 3.23
N ALA A 34 3.09 3.19 3.99
CA ALA A 34 1.99 2.58 4.73
C ALA A 34 1.35 3.59 5.72
N ARG A 35 2.16 4.32 6.48
CA ARG A 35 1.68 5.35 7.40
C ARG A 35 0.94 6.47 6.67
N HIS A 36 1.50 6.96 5.56
CA HIS A 36 0.90 8.04 4.77
C HIS A 36 -0.45 7.60 4.20
N LYS A 37 -0.53 6.41 3.59
CA LYS A 37 -1.77 5.78 3.11
C LYS A 37 -2.83 5.70 4.21
N ALA A 38 -2.47 5.23 5.40
CA ALA A 38 -3.42 5.12 6.51
C ALA A 38 -3.95 6.50 6.94
N ILE A 39 -3.08 7.52 7.06
CA ILE A 39 -3.49 8.86 7.51
C ILE A 39 -4.40 9.54 6.48
N GLU A 40 -4.07 9.47 5.19
CA GLU A 40 -4.87 10.11 4.14
C GLU A 40 -6.24 9.46 3.99
N ILE A 41 -6.31 8.13 4.00
CA ILE A 41 -7.60 7.42 3.95
C ILE A 41 -8.41 7.70 5.21
N ALA A 42 -7.80 7.74 6.40
CA ALA A 42 -8.51 8.08 7.63
C ALA A 42 -9.08 9.51 7.57
N THR A 43 -8.28 10.46 7.08
CA THR A 43 -8.68 11.87 6.93
C THR A 43 -9.83 12.02 5.92
N ALA A 44 -9.73 11.36 4.77
CA ALA A 44 -10.73 11.48 3.70
C ALA A 44 -12.04 10.75 4.02
N SER A 45 -11.98 9.60 4.71
CA SER A 45 -13.16 8.81 5.07
C SER A 45 -13.82 9.22 6.38
N GLY A 46 -13.09 9.89 7.29
CA GLY A 46 -13.54 10.12 8.67
C GLY A 46 -13.57 8.85 9.53
N LEU A 47 -13.01 7.73 9.05
CA LEU A 47 -12.96 6.45 9.74
C LEU A 47 -11.52 6.14 10.20
N ALA A 48 -11.37 5.23 11.16
CA ALA A 48 -10.07 4.62 11.39
C ALA A 48 -9.63 3.82 10.15
N ALA A 49 -8.37 3.95 9.75
CA ALA A 49 -7.84 3.27 8.58
C ALA A 49 -6.59 2.43 8.93
N ILE A 50 -6.44 1.32 8.21
CA ILE A 50 -5.24 0.49 8.20
C ILE A 50 -4.72 0.45 6.77
N ALA A 51 -3.41 0.53 6.60
CA ALA A 51 -2.76 0.41 5.31
C ALA A 51 -1.48 -0.42 5.44
N ASP A 52 -1.03 -0.95 4.31
CA ASP A 52 0.14 -1.79 4.14
C ASP A 52 0.93 -1.27 2.93
N ASP A 53 2.23 -1.53 2.91
CA ASP A 53 3.10 -1.33 1.75
C ASP A 53 4.14 -2.46 1.66
N THR A 54 4.31 -3.00 0.46
CA THR A 54 5.12 -4.20 0.23
C THR A 54 6.19 -3.96 -0.82
N GLY A 55 7.35 -4.59 -0.63
CA GLY A 55 8.45 -4.62 -1.60
C GLY A 55 9.17 -5.96 -1.60
N LEU A 56 9.85 -6.26 -2.70
CA LEU A 56 10.79 -7.36 -2.89
C LEU A 56 12.21 -6.84 -2.70
N GLU A 57 12.95 -7.44 -1.78
CA GLU A 57 14.36 -7.13 -1.56
C GLU A 57 15.21 -8.33 -1.97
N VAL A 58 16.20 -8.12 -2.83
CA VAL A 58 17.09 -9.17 -3.30
C VAL A 58 18.53 -8.88 -2.85
N ASP A 59 19.09 -9.77 -2.03
CA ASP A 59 20.44 -9.62 -1.46
C ASP A 59 21.52 -9.39 -2.54
N ALA A 60 21.47 -10.15 -3.63
CA ALA A 60 22.42 -10.04 -4.74
C ALA A 60 22.35 -8.69 -5.48
N LEU A 61 21.25 -7.95 -5.32
CA LEU A 61 21.04 -6.61 -5.87
C LEU A 61 21.16 -5.52 -4.79
N GLY A 62 21.72 -5.85 -3.63
CA GLY A 62 21.84 -4.92 -2.50
C GLY A 62 20.50 -4.46 -1.95
N GLY A 63 19.48 -5.32 -2.00
CA GLY A 63 18.13 -5.03 -1.52
C GLY A 63 17.18 -4.42 -2.56
N ALA A 64 17.63 -4.17 -3.79
CA ALA A 64 16.73 -3.75 -4.87
C ALA A 64 15.80 -4.91 -5.31
N PRO A 65 14.59 -4.63 -5.84
CA PRO A 65 13.99 -3.30 -6.08
C PRO A 65 13.43 -2.57 -4.86
N GLY A 66 13.19 -3.26 -3.74
CA GLY A 66 12.70 -2.69 -2.48
C GLY A 66 11.43 -1.86 -2.67
N LEU A 67 11.48 -0.59 -2.29
CA LEU A 67 10.40 0.39 -2.44
C LEU A 67 9.86 0.53 -3.89
N HIS A 68 10.69 0.22 -4.89
CA HIS A 68 10.35 0.37 -6.30
C HIS A 68 9.78 -0.90 -6.93
N SER A 69 9.49 -1.93 -6.14
CA SER A 69 9.07 -3.25 -6.63
C SER A 69 7.91 -3.21 -7.61
N ALA A 70 6.88 -2.42 -7.33
CA ALA A 70 5.70 -2.33 -8.20
C ALA A 70 5.98 -1.65 -9.55
N ARG A 71 7.12 -0.96 -9.70
CA ARG A 71 7.47 -0.11 -10.84
C ARG A 71 8.92 -0.29 -11.29
N TRP A 72 9.48 -1.48 -11.05
CA TRP A 72 10.89 -1.77 -11.31
C TRP A 72 11.19 -1.82 -12.81
N ALA A 73 10.32 -2.45 -13.60
CA ALA A 73 10.43 -2.49 -15.06
C ALA A 73 10.28 -1.11 -15.75
N GLY A 74 9.80 -0.10 -15.03
CA GLY A 74 9.70 1.28 -15.48
C GLY A 74 8.28 1.73 -15.88
N PRO A 75 8.12 2.99 -16.32
CA PRO A 75 6.81 3.55 -16.66
C PRO A 75 6.17 2.83 -17.86
N GLY A 76 4.89 2.48 -17.74
CA GLY A 76 4.12 1.80 -18.79
C GLY A 76 4.30 0.28 -18.82
N CYS A 77 5.15 -0.27 -17.95
CA CYS A 77 5.30 -1.70 -17.75
C CYS A 77 4.24 -2.23 -16.78
N SER A 78 3.85 -3.48 -17.02
CA SER A 78 2.93 -4.25 -16.21
C SER A 78 3.67 -5.08 -15.16
N PRO A 79 2.97 -5.63 -14.16
CA PRO A 79 3.57 -6.58 -13.22
C PRO A 79 4.24 -7.78 -13.89
N GLU A 80 3.75 -8.19 -15.07
CA GLU A 80 4.30 -9.28 -15.88
C GLU A 80 5.65 -8.94 -16.55
N ASP A 81 6.00 -7.66 -16.62
CA ASP A 81 7.28 -7.18 -17.18
C ASP A 81 8.39 -7.07 -16.13
N ASN A 82 8.06 -7.26 -14.83
CA ASN A 82 9.02 -7.22 -13.72
C ASN A 82 9.90 -8.47 -13.61
#